data_AF-A0A6N8XQS6-F1
#
_entry.id   AF-A0A6N8XQS6-F1
#
_cell.length_a   1.000
_cell.length_b   1.000
_cell.length_c   1.000
_cell.angle_alpha   90.00
_cell.angle_beta   90.00
_cell.angle_gamma   90.00
#
_symmetry.space_group_name_H-M   'P 1'
#
loop_
_entity.id
_entity.type
_entity.pdbx_description
1 polymer ?
#
loop_
_entity_poly.entity_id
_entity_poly.type
_entity_poly.pdbx_seq_one_letter_code
_entity_poly.pdbx_strand_id
1 'polypeptide(L)'
;MPSKSEKDLYTGQATTGHEWDGIEELNTPLPRWWLWVLYATIAWAIVYFILYPAIPGISGYTKGVLGYSSRVEVGQKIAAAKAAQGKFRDGIRDSSLSEIRTDDRLLRFALAGGKAAFADNCAPCHGVGGTGNPGGYPSLADDDWLWGGGLAEIHATIRHGVRTEDDDTRISEMPAFGGEEDATLTPEQIADVAEFVLSLSKRATDGAASARGAPLYKEHCASCHGETGRGDREQGAPRLDDAIWLRDGSKAGIVAQIARPNMGAMPAWRTRLDAETIKMLAVYVHALGGGE
;
A
#
# COMPACT_ATOMS: atom_id res chain seq x y z
N MET A 1 36.61 16.46 -55.04
CA MET A 1 37.11 15.32 -55.84
C MET A 1 37.73 14.35 -54.85
N PRO A 2 37.55 13.02 -55.00
CA PRO A 2 38.20 12.08 -54.09
C PRO A 2 39.72 12.36 -54.09
N SER A 3 40.31 12.49 -52.90
CA SER A 3 41.76 12.43 -52.76
C SER A 3 42.23 11.05 -53.24
N LYS A 4 43.44 10.95 -53.77
CA LYS A 4 43.99 9.64 -54.17
C LYS A 4 44.00 8.74 -52.93
N SER A 5 43.72 7.44 -53.08
CA SER A 5 43.84 6.52 -51.94
C SER A 5 45.28 6.56 -51.42
N GLU A 6 45.44 6.98 -50.17
CA GLU A 6 46.74 7.11 -49.51
C GLU A 6 46.95 5.89 -48.61
N LYS A 7 48.21 5.51 -48.39
CA LYS A 7 48.54 4.45 -47.44
C LYS A 7 48.82 5.08 -46.09
N ASP A 8 48.05 4.68 -45.09
CA ASP A 8 48.27 5.11 -43.71
C ASP A 8 49.66 4.66 -43.23
N LEU A 9 50.38 5.59 -42.60
CA LEU A 9 51.77 5.40 -42.19
C LEU A 9 51.92 4.39 -41.05
N TYR A 10 50.90 4.21 -40.21
CA TYR A 10 50.96 3.36 -39.03
C TYR A 10 50.45 1.93 -39.28
N THR A 11 49.35 1.79 -40.02
CA THR A 11 48.70 0.49 -40.31
C THR A 11 49.10 -0.09 -41.67
N GLY A 12 49.63 0.73 -42.58
CA GLY A 12 49.99 0.34 -43.95
C GLY A 12 48.81 0.08 -44.87
N GLN A 13 47.58 0.39 -44.42
CA GLN A 13 46.33 0.13 -45.12
C GLN A 13 45.92 1.33 -45.97
N ALA A 14 45.20 1.08 -47.07
CA ALA A 14 44.74 2.15 -47.95
C ALA A 14 43.49 2.85 -47.38
N THR A 15 43.41 4.17 -47.53
CA THR A 15 42.19 4.93 -47.20
C THR A 15 41.14 4.82 -48.31
N THR A 16 39.88 5.14 -47.99
CA THR A 16 38.74 5.10 -48.93
C THR A 16 38.71 6.25 -49.95
N GLY A 17 39.66 7.20 -49.86
CA GLY A 17 39.84 8.31 -50.82
C GLY A 17 38.90 9.51 -50.61
N HIS A 18 38.23 9.59 -49.47
CA HIS A 18 37.43 10.75 -49.06
C HIS A 18 37.80 11.16 -47.65
N GLU A 19 37.88 12.46 -47.43
CA GLU A 19 38.09 13.09 -46.13
C GLU A 19 36.80 13.78 -45.70
N TRP A 20 36.40 13.55 -44.46
CA TRP A 20 35.23 14.14 -43.83
C TRP A 20 35.67 14.88 -42.57
N ASP A 21 35.80 16.20 -42.66
CA ASP A 21 36.15 17.07 -41.51
C ASP A 21 37.44 16.63 -40.80
N GLY A 22 38.50 16.37 -41.56
CA GLY A 22 39.78 15.89 -41.02
C GLY A 22 39.83 14.38 -40.70
N ILE A 23 38.74 13.63 -40.91
CA ILE A 23 38.69 12.18 -40.69
C ILE A 23 38.69 11.43 -42.01
N GLU A 24 39.56 10.43 -42.13
CA GLU A 24 39.61 9.49 -43.24
C GLU A 24 39.37 8.05 -42.77
N GLU A 25 38.80 7.21 -43.62
CA GLU A 25 38.48 5.83 -43.28
C GLU A 25 39.47 4.85 -43.91
N LEU A 26 39.97 3.89 -43.11
CA LEU A 26 40.80 2.80 -43.60
C LEU A 26 39.94 1.71 -44.28
N ASN A 27 40.35 1.26 -45.45
CA ASN A 27 39.73 0.13 -46.14
C ASN A 27 40.35 -1.21 -45.69
N THR A 28 40.20 -1.52 -44.40
CA THR A 28 40.65 -2.79 -43.83
C THR A 28 39.59 -3.89 -43.99
N PRO A 29 39.98 -5.15 -44.24
CA PRO A 29 39.05 -6.26 -44.16
C PRO A 29 38.51 -6.39 -42.73
N LEU A 30 37.25 -6.81 -42.61
CA LEU A 30 36.64 -7.05 -41.31
C LEU A 30 37.46 -8.08 -40.50
N PRO A 31 37.65 -7.88 -39.19
CA PRO A 31 38.37 -8.83 -38.36
C PRO A 31 37.74 -10.22 -38.46
N ARG A 32 38.56 -11.25 -38.71
CA ARG A 32 38.04 -12.62 -38.92
C ARG A 32 37.27 -13.16 -37.71
N TRP A 33 37.71 -12.85 -36.50
CA TRP A 33 37.01 -13.23 -35.27
C TRP A 33 35.62 -12.57 -35.18
N TRP A 34 35.49 -11.33 -35.65
CA TRP A 34 34.22 -10.61 -35.67
C TRP A 34 33.24 -11.27 -36.65
N LEU A 35 33.73 -11.68 -37.83
CA LEU A 35 32.93 -12.45 -38.79
C LEU A 35 32.48 -13.80 -38.21
N TRP A 36 33.35 -14.52 -37.49
CA TRP A 36 32.97 -15.76 -36.81
C TRP A 36 31.84 -15.55 -35.80
N VAL A 37 31.93 -14.48 -35.00
CA VAL A 37 30.86 -14.12 -34.05
C VAL A 37 29.58 -13.75 -34.78
N LEU A 38 29.65 -12.95 -35.85
CA LEU A 38 28.48 -12.58 -36.67
C LEU A 38 27.77 -13.83 -37.23
N TYR A 39 28.52 -14.77 -37.80
CA TYR A 39 27.90 -15.99 -38.34
C TYR A 39 27.40 -16.93 -37.24
N ALA A 40 28.08 -16.98 -36.09
CA ALA A 40 27.62 -17.76 -34.95
C ALA A 40 26.30 -17.23 -34.37
N THR A 41 26.10 -15.91 -34.31
CA THR A 41 24.82 -15.34 -33.84
C THR A 41 23.69 -15.59 -34.83
N ILE A 42 23.96 -15.55 -36.14
CA ILE A 42 22.98 -15.93 -37.17
C ILE A 42 22.60 -17.40 -37.02
N ALA A 43 23.58 -18.30 -36.88
CA ALA A 43 23.33 -19.72 -36.66
C ALA A 43 22.52 -19.96 -35.38
N TRP A 44 22.87 -19.26 -34.29
CA TRP A 44 22.13 -19.32 -33.03
C TRP A 44 20.69 -18.82 -33.17
N ALA A 45 20.46 -17.73 -33.90
CA ALA A 45 19.11 -17.19 -34.14
C ALA A 45 18.25 -18.20 -34.91
N ILE A 46 18.81 -18.88 -35.92
CA ILE A 46 18.11 -19.94 -36.67
C ILE A 46 17.77 -21.12 -35.75
N VAL A 47 18.70 -21.55 -34.90
CA VAL A 47 18.44 -22.62 -33.91
C VAL A 47 17.34 -22.18 -32.94
N TYR A 48 17.44 -20.99 -32.37
CA TYR A 48 16.46 -20.47 -31.41
C TYR A 48 15.06 -20.37 -32.03
N PHE A 49 14.97 -19.95 -33.29
CA PHE A 49 13.75 -19.86 -34.07
C PHE A 49 13.06 -21.23 -34.25
N ILE A 50 13.83 -22.30 -34.40
CA ILE A 50 13.30 -23.68 -34.49
C ILE A 50 12.85 -24.18 -33.11
N LEU A 51 13.59 -23.84 -32.06
CA LEU A 51 13.33 -24.32 -30.70
C LEU A 51 12.12 -23.64 -30.05
N TYR A 52 11.92 -22.34 -30.28
CA TYR A 52 10.96 -21.50 -29.56
C TYR A 52 9.85 -20.92 -30.45
N PRO A 53 8.78 -20.38 -29.84
CA PRO A 53 7.77 -19.62 -30.57
C PRO A 53 8.33 -18.39 -31.28
N ALA A 54 8.00 -18.18 -32.57
CA ALA A 54 8.61 -17.11 -33.36
C ALA A 54 7.67 -16.34 -34.31
N ILE A 55 7.14 -16.96 -35.36
CA ILE A 55 6.41 -16.22 -36.42
C ILE A 55 4.91 -16.23 -36.16
N PRO A 56 4.26 -15.06 -36.06
CA PRO A 56 2.80 -14.97 -36.08
C PRO A 56 2.26 -15.28 -37.49
N GLY A 57 1.28 -16.18 -37.55
CA GLY A 57 0.48 -16.48 -38.73
C GLY A 57 -0.96 -15.99 -38.57
N ILE A 58 -1.79 -16.23 -39.58
CA ILE A 58 -3.18 -15.73 -39.64
C ILE A 58 -4.05 -16.25 -38.48
N SER A 59 -3.79 -17.47 -38.00
CA SER A 59 -4.56 -18.12 -36.92
C SER A 59 -3.73 -18.51 -35.69
N GLY A 60 -2.47 -18.08 -35.58
CA GLY A 60 -1.60 -18.50 -34.49
C GLY A 60 -0.14 -18.10 -34.67
N TYR A 61 0.79 -18.92 -34.18
CA TYR A 61 2.22 -18.71 -34.35
C TYR A 61 2.97 -20.05 -34.41
N THR A 62 4.20 -20.06 -34.94
CA THR A 62 5.06 -21.25 -34.91
C THR A 62 5.37 -21.60 -33.46
N LYS A 63 5.08 -22.82 -32.99
CA LYS A 63 5.27 -23.18 -31.56
C LYS A 63 6.71 -23.59 -31.18
N GLY A 64 7.57 -23.81 -32.19
CA GLY A 64 8.87 -24.43 -32.00
C GLY A 64 8.78 -25.91 -31.62
N VAL A 65 9.93 -26.59 -31.51
CA VAL A 65 10.00 -28.02 -31.17
C VAL A 65 9.97 -28.31 -29.67
N LEU A 66 10.30 -27.33 -28.82
CA LEU A 66 10.30 -27.51 -27.36
C LEU A 66 8.92 -27.36 -26.72
N GLY A 67 7.92 -26.84 -27.46
CA GLY A 67 6.58 -26.60 -26.94
C GLY A 67 6.53 -25.54 -25.81
N TYR A 68 7.55 -24.69 -25.71
CA TYR A 68 7.65 -23.66 -24.68
C TYR A 68 6.53 -22.62 -24.78
N SER A 69 6.02 -22.18 -23.64
CA SER A 69 5.10 -21.05 -23.51
C SER A 69 5.33 -20.33 -22.20
N SER A 70 5.67 -19.04 -22.24
CA SER A 70 5.91 -18.23 -21.04
C SER A 70 4.68 -18.16 -20.13
N ARG A 71 3.46 -18.12 -20.70
CA ARG A 71 2.21 -18.15 -19.93
C ARG A 71 2.02 -19.46 -19.18
N VAL A 72 2.34 -20.58 -19.83
CA VAL A 72 2.25 -21.91 -19.20
C VAL A 72 3.29 -22.04 -18.11
N GLU A 73 4.53 -21.60 -18.36
CA GLU A 73 5.61 -21.62 -17.38
C GLU A 73 5.26 -20.80 -16.13
N VAL A 74 4.73 -19.59 -16.30
CA VAL A 74 4.26 -18.76 -15.18
C VAL A 74 3.15 -19.46 -14.41
N GLY A 75 2.16 -20.04 -15.13
CA GLY A 75 1.08 -20.80 -14.50
C GLY A 75 1.60 -21.98 -13.65
N GLN A 76 2.57 -22.73 -14.16
CA GLN A 76 3.21 -23.83 -13.44
C GLN A 76 4.00 -23.35 -12.23
N LYS A 77 4.78 -22.26 -12.35
CA LYS A 77 5.53 -21.68 -11.24
C LYS A 77 4.62 -21.18 -10.12
N ILE A 78 3.53 -20.49 -10.47
CA ILE A 78 2.52 -20.05 -9.49
C ILE A 78 1.85 -21.25 -8.81
N ALA A 79 1.46 -22.28 -9.58
CA ALA A 79 0.85 -23.48 -9.03
C ALA A 79 1.80 -24.23 -8.07
N ALA A 80 3.08 -24.37 -8.45
CA ALA A 80 4.09 -24.99 -7.61
C ALA A 80 4.34 -24.18 -6.32
N ALA A 81 4.41 -22.85 -6.40
CA ALA A 81 4.54 -21.99 -5.23
C ALA A 81 3.34 -22.11 -4.28
N LYS A 82 2.11 -22.10 -4.83
CA LYS A 82 0.88 -22.32 -4.05
C LYS A 82 0.87 -23.69 -3.39
N ALA A 83 1.24 -24.75 -4.11
CA ALA A 83 1.31 -26.11 -3.56
C ALA A 83 2.36 -26.22 -2.44
N ALA A 84 3.52 -25.58 -2.58
CA ALA A 84 4.57 -25.57 -1.57
C ALA A 84 4.12 -24.89 -0.26
N GLN A 85 3.26 -23.88 -0.38
CA GLN A 85 2.68 -23.14 0.75
C GLN A 85 1.35 -23.73 1.25
N GLY A 86 0.76 -24.68 0.51
CA GLY A 86 -0.62 -25.14 0.70
C GLY A 86 -0.92 -25.57 2.14
N LYS A 87 -0.06 -26.40 2.74
CA LYS A 87 -0.23 -26.87 4.12
C LYS A 87 -0.32 -25.73 5.15
N PHE A 88 0.46 -24.67 4.99
CA PHE A 88 0.43 -23.52 5.90
C PHE A 88 -0.80 -22.65 5.65
N ARG A 89 -1.16 -22.43 4.38
CA ARG A 89 -2.35 -21.66 4.01
C ARG A 89 -3.64 -22.35 4.45
N ASP A 90 -3.75 -23.67 4.25
CA ASP A 90 -4.86 -24.48 4.76
C ASP A 90 -4.89 -24.45 6.29
N GLY A 91 -3.73 -24.63 6.95
CA GLY A 91 -3.63 -24.51 8.41
C GLY A 91 -4.14 -23.17 8.94
N ILE A 92 -3.80 -22.05 8.30
CA ILE A 92 -4.30 -20.72 8.65
C ILE A 92 -5.79 -20.56 8.36
N ARG A 93 -6.27 -21.09 7.23
CA ARG A 93 -7.68 -21.06 6.87
C ARG A 93 -8.52 -21.77 7.93
N ASP A 94 -8.07 -22.93 8.37
CA ASP A 94 -8.84 -23.84 9.22
C ASP A 94 -8.65 -23.54 10.73
N SER A 95 -7.59 -22.82 11.11
CA SER A 95 -7.33 -22.39 12.49
C SER A 95 -8.01 -21.07 12.84
N SER A 96 -8.40 -20.88 14.09
CA SER A 96 -8.76 -19.58 14.65
C SER A 96 -7.56 -18.64 14.74
N LEU A 97 -7.82 -17.34 14.88
CA LEU A 97 -6.75 -16.33 15.04
C LEU A 97 -5.90 -16.58 16.28
N SER A 98 -6.50 -17.07 17.36
CA SER A 98 -5.81 -17.42 18.61
C SER A 98 -4.90 -18.66 18.44
N GLU A 99 -5.38 -19.68 17.74
CA GLU A 99 -4.58 -20.87 17.41
C GLU A 99 -3.39 -20.52 16.52
N ILE A 100 -3.57 -19.66 15.51
CA ILE A 100 -2.46 -19.18 14.67
C ILE A 100 -1.39 -18.48 15.51
N ARG A 101 -1.77 -17.71 16.53
CA ARG A 101 -0.83 -16.98 17.40
C ARG A 101 -0.05 -17.91 18.34
N THR A 102 -0.62 -19.05 18.70
CA THR A 102 -0.01 -19.99 19.66
C THR A 102 0.78 -21.12 18.99
N ASP A 103 0.59 -21.35 17.69
CA ASP A 103 1.42 -22.24 16.87
C ASP A 103 2.59 -21.48 16.22
N ASP A 104 3.82 -21.72 16.69
CA ASP A 104 5.04 -21.06 16.19
C ASP A 104 5.27 -21.19 14.68
N ARG A 105 4.81 -22.28 14.06
CA ARG A 105 4.97 -22.51 12.63
C ARG A 105 3.96 -21.70 11.84
N LEU A 106 2.69 -21.72 12.26
CA LEU A 106 1.64 -20.93 11.63
C LEU A 106 1.87 -19.44 11.86
N LEU A 107 2.26 -19.02 13.06
CA LEU A 107 2.57 -17.64 13.39
C LEU A 107 3.67 -17.08 12.49
N ARG A 108 4.81 -17.78 12.36
CA ARG A 108 5.92 -17.33 11.50
C ARG A 108 5.51 -17.18 10.04
N PHE A 109 4.73 -18.14 9.53
CA PHE A 109 4.21 -18.06 8.17
C PHE A 109 3.23 -16.90 8.02
N ALA A 110 2.32 -16.72 8.99
CA ALA A 110 1.32 -15.67 8.99
C ALA A 110 1.94 -14.27 9.07
N LEU A 111 2.99 -14.08 9.88
CA LEU A 111 3.72 -12.82 9.96
C LEU A 111 4.45 -12.51 8.64
N ALA A 112 5.09 -13.50 8.03
CA ALA A 112 5.80 -13.31 6.76
C ALA A 112 4.83 -13.00 5.60
N GLY A 113 3.74 -13.77 5.49
CA GLY A 113 2.70 -13.57 4.48
C GLY A 113 1.92 -12.28 4.70
N GLY A 114 1.57 -11.97 5.96
CA GLY A 114 0.89 -10.76 6.36
C GLY A 114 1.73 -9.52 6.09
N LYS A 115 3.05 -9.56 6.36
CA LYS A 115 3.98 -8.47 6.01
C LYS A 115 4.00 -8.19 4.50
N ALA A 116 4.08 -9.23 3.69
CA ALA A 116 4.07 -9.09 2.24
C ALA A 116 2.74 -8.50 1.74
N ALA A 117 1.62 -9.08 2.18
CA ALA A 117 0.29 -8.57 1.85
C ALA A 117 0.10 -7.12 2.32
N PHE A 118 0.60 -6.76 3.49
CA PHE A 118 0.52 -5.41 4.03
C PHE A 118 1.30 -4.41 3.17
N ALA A 119 2.53 -4.77 2.75
CA ALA A 119 3.34 -3.93 1.88
C ALA A 119 2.65 -3.65 0.53
N ASP A 120 2.02 -4.68 -0.05
CA ASP A 120 1.35 -4.56 -1.36
C ASP A 120 0.03 -3.78 -1.29
N ASN A 121 -0.70 -3.87 -0.18
CA ASN A 121 -2.10 -3.46 -0.11
C ASN A 121 -2.40 -2.34 0.89
N CYS A 122 -1.71 -2.31 2.03
CA CYS A 122 -2.06 -1.46 3.18
C CYS A 122 -1.08 -0.30 3.37
N ALA A 123 0.20 -0.52 3.07
CA ALA A 123 1.27 0.47 3.24
C ALA A 123 1.04 1.82 2.50
N PRO A 124 0.39 1.88 1.33
CA PRO A 124 0.09 3.16 0.68
C PRO A 124 -0.77 4.10 1.54
N CYS A 125 -1.62 3.54 2.41
CA CYS A 125 -2.47 4.31 3.32
C CYS A 125 -1.90 4.36 4.74
N HIS A 126 -1.43 3.23 5.28
CA HIS A 126 -1.01 3.13 6.68
C HIS A 126 0.51 3.25 6.88
N GLY A 127 1.28 3.55 5.84
CA GLY A 127 2.74 3.64 5.90
C GLY A 127 3.44 2.27 5.91
N VAL A 128 4.71 2.22 5.50
CA VAL A 128 5.50 0.97 5.31
C VAL A 128 5.67 0.16 6.61
N GLY A 129 5.55 0.80 7.77
CA GLY A 129 5.59 0.15 9.09
C GLY A 129 4.27 0.18 9.86
N GLY A 130 3.16 0.57 9.23
CA GLY A 130 1.92 0.83 9.96
C GLY A 130 1.95 2.10 10.80
N THR A 131 2.79 3.08 10.46
CA THR A 131 2.92 4.34 11.20
C THR A 131 1.80 5.35 10.92
N GLY A 132 0.86 5.02 10.03
CA GLY A 132 -0.12 5.96 9.49
C GLY A 132 0.47 6.88 8.43
N ASN A 133 -0.39 7.69 7.81
CA ASN A 133 -0.03 8.74 6.87
C ASN A 133 -0.83 10.03 7.15
N PRO A 134 -0.30 11.20 6.76
CA PRO A 134 -1.06 12.45 6.80
C PRO A 134 -2.38 12.33 6.02
N GLY A 135 -3.42 13.02 6.49
CA GLY A 135 -4.75 12.99 5.86
C GLY A 135 -5.80 12.16 6.60
N GLY A 136 -5.44 11.55 7.73
CA GLY A 136 -6.38 10.81 8.59
C GLY A 136 -6.29 9.30 8.47
N TYR A 137 -5.13 8.76 8.07
CA TYR A 137 -4.89 7.31 8.08
C TYR A 137 -4.27 6.92 9.42
N PRO A 138 -4.93 6.04 10.21
CA PRO A 138 -4.47 5.69 11.54
C PRO A 138 -3.12 5.00 11.48
N SER A 139 -2.31 5.26 12.50
CA SER A 139 -1.24 4.35 12.87
C SER A 139 -1.87 3.04 13.33
N LEU A 140 -1.21 1.94 12.96
CA LEU A 140 -1.55 0.56 13.32
C LEU A 140 -0.44 -0.05 14.20
N ALA A 141 0.60 0.74 14.49
CA ALA A 141 1.74 0.37 15.30
C ALA A 141 1.70 1.00 16.70
N ASP A 142 0.65 1.75 17.01
CA ASP A 142 0.39 2.33 18.33
C ASP A 142 -0.76 1.60 19.04
N ASP A 143 -1.10 2.13 20.22
CA ASP A 143 -1.96 1.47 21.19
C ASP A 143 -3.39 2.06 21.16
N ASP A 144 -3.68 2.99 20.24
CA ASP A 144 -4.99 3.63 20.11
C ASP A 144 -5.81 3.04 18.94
N TRP A 145 -6.94 2.44 19.29
CA TRP A 145 -7.79 1.72 18.36
C TRP A 145 -9.23 2.21 18.42
N LEU A 146 -9.71 2.75 17.30
CA LEU A 146 -11.09 3.22 17.16
C LEU A 146 -12.12 2.11 17.44
N TRP A 147 -11.83 0.88 17.01
CA TRP A 147 -12.78 -0.24 17.01
C TRP A 147 -12.28 -1.45 17.81
N GLY A 148 -11.30 -1.22 18.70
CA GLY A 148 -10.58 -2.26 19.45
C GLY A 148 -9.38 -2.84 18.70
N GLY A 149 -8.31 -3.14 19.44
CA GLY A 149 -7.04 -3.67 18.93
C GLY A 149 -6.90 -5.19 19.05
N GLY A 150 -7.94 -5.89 19.48
CA GLY A 150 -7.95 -7.35 19.54
C GLY A 150 -7.93 -7.99 18.15
N LEU A 151 -7.49 -9.25 18.08
CA LEU A 151 -7.35 -9.98 16.81
C LEU A 151 -8.68 -10.07 16.04
N ALA A 152 -9.79 -10.32 16.74
CA ALA A 152 -11.10 -10.46 16.12
C ALA A 152 -11.59 -9.13 15.55
N GLU A 153 -11.36 -8.04 16.28
CA GLU A 153 -11.71 -6.68 15.91
C GLU A 153 -10.89 -6.22 14.69
N ILE A 154 -9.58 -6.40 14.72
CA ILE A 154 -8.71 -6.08 13.58
C ILE A 154 -9.13 -6.88 12.34
N HIS A 155 -9.36 -8.18 12.51
CA HIS A 155 -9.81 -9.04 11.42
C HIS A 155 -11.16 -8.59 10.83
N ALA A 156 -12.12 -8.20 11.66
CA ALA A 156 -13.40 -7.66 11.22
C ALA A 156 -13.23 -6.36 10.43
N THR A 157 -12.38 -5.42 10.89
CA THR A 157 -12.07 -4.17 10.17
C THR A 157 -11.51 -4.49 8.79
N ILE A 158 -10.51 -5.37 8.70
CA ILE A 158 -9.87 -5.69 7.42
C ILE A 158 -10.86 -6.36 6.47
N ARG A 159 -11.67 -7.28 6.99
CA ARG A 159 -12.61 -8.07 6.19
C ARG A 159 -13.71 -7.20 5.59
N HIS A 160 -14.36 -6.38 6.40
CA HIS A 160 -15.59 -5.67 6.05
C HIS A 160 -15.38 -4.17 5.75
N GLY A 161 -14.24 -3.62 6.15
CA GLY A 161 -13.92 -2.22 5.96
C GLY A 161 -14.63 -1.29 6.94
N VAL A 162 -14.49 0.01 6.68
CA VAL A 162 -15.11 1.11 7.41
C VAL A 162 -15.75 2.05 6.39
N ARG A 163 -17.04 2.35 6.56
CA ARG A 163 -17.85 3.20 5.67
C ARG A 163 -17.80 2.74 4.21
N THR A 164 -18.05 1.45 4.01
CA THR A 164 -18.10 0.80 2.70
C THR A 164 -19.53 0.38 2.39
N GLU A 165 -19.77 -0.16 1.19
CA GLU A 165 -21.05 -0.77 0.82
C GLU A 165 -21.23 -2.20 1.40
N ASP A 166 -20.36 -2.61 2.33
CA ASP A 166 -20.43 -3.92 2.96
C ASP A 166 -21.52 -3.96 4.04
N ASP A 167 -22.34 -5.00 4.08
CA ASP A 167 -23.43 -5.13 5.06
C ASP A 167 -22.93 -5.14 6.51
N ASP A 168 -21.75 -5.70 6.75
CA ASP A 168 -21.12 -5.77 8.09
C ASP A 168 -20.03 -4.69 8.25
N THR A 169 -20.06 -3.63 7.42
CA THR A 169 -19.09 -2.53 7.52
C THR A 169 -19.20 -1.83 8.87
N ARG A 170 -18.09 -1.29 9.34
CA ARG A 170 -18.10 -0.39 10.49
C ARG A 170 -18.50 1.02 10.07
N ILE A 171 -19.46 1.59 10.78
CA ILE A 171 -19.95 2.94 10.54
C ILE A 171 -19.72 3.76 11.80
N SER A 172 -18.82 4.73 11.68
CA SER A 172 -18.80 5.90 12.56
C SER A 172 -19.39 7.03 11.74
N GLU A 173 -20.08 8.02 12.29
CA GLU A 173 -20.41 9.26 11.58
C GLU A 173 -20.30 10.43 12.55
N MET A 174 -19.55 11.46 12.17
CA MET A 174 -19.50 12.71 12.89
C MET A 174 -20.36 13.71 12.12
N PRO A 175 -21.45 14.22 12.69
CA PRO A 175 -22.27 15.25 12.05
C PRO A 175 -21.45 16.54 11.83
N ALA A 176 -21.80 17.30 10.79
CA ALA A 176 -21.32 18.65 10.63
C ALA A 176 -22.08 19.56 11.61
N PHE A 177 -21.36 20.21 12.52
CA PHE A 177 -21.97 21.14 13.48
C PHE A 177 -21.87 22.60 13.04
N GLY A 178 -21.17 22.88 11.94
CA GLY A 178 -20.83 24.23 11.49
C GLY A 178 -20.78 24.37 9.97
N GLY A 179 -20.49 25.59 9.51
CA GLY A 179 -20.12 25.85 8.11
C GLY A 179 -21.27 25.99 7.12
N GLU A 180 -22.52 25.87 7.57
CA GLU A 180 -23.74 26.10 6.79
C GLU A 180 -24.62 27.17 7.49
N GLU A 181 -25.59 27.76 6.76
CA GLU A 181 -26.45 28.83 7.30
C GLU A 181 -27.32 28.36 8.48
N ASP A 182 -27.76 27.09 8.47
CA ASP A 182 -28.58 26.46 9.52
C ASP A 182 -27.75 25.58 10.47
N ALA A 183 -26.46 25.89 10.63
CA ALA A 183 -25.56 25.12 11.47
C ALA A 183 -26.01 25.09 12.95
N THR A 184 -25.81 23.93 13.60
CA THR A 184 -26.12 23.75 15.02
C THR A 184 -25.31 24.67 15.93
N LEU A 185 -24.05 24.95 15.56
CA LEU A 185 -23.12 25.79 16.32
C LEU A 185 -22.56 26.93 15.46
N THR A 186 -22.45 28.12 16.07
CA THR A 186 -21.76 29.25 15.44
C THR A 186 -20.24 29.03 15.41
N PRO A 187 -19.48 29.73 14.56
CA PRO A 187 -18.02 29.64 14.53
C PRO A 187 -17.36 29.89 15.90
N GLU A 188 -17.89 30.82 16.69
CA GLU A 188 -17.39 31.13 18.04
C GLU A 188 -17.67 29.99 19.01
N GLN A 189 -18.86 29.38 18.95
CA GLN A 189 -19.22 28.22 19.75
C GLN A 189 -18.34 27.01 19.42
N ILE A 190 -18.03 26.78 18.14
CA ILE A 190 -17.11 25.71 17.72
C ILE A 190 -15.70 25.97 18.26
N ALA A 191 -15.23 27.22 18.24
CA ALA A 191 -13.93 27.58 18.79
C ALA A 191 -13.86 27.37 20.31
N ASP A 192 -14.95 27.65 21.03
CA ASP A 192 -15.08 27.38 22.47
C ASP A 192 -15.08 25.87 22.76
N VAL A 193 -15.84 25.06 21.99
CA VAL A 193 -15.83 23.59 22.10
C VAL A 193 -14.44 23.02 21.82
N ALA A 194 -13.75 23.52 20.78
CA ALA A 194 -12.40 23.08 20.46
C ALA A 194 -11.41 23.35 21.62
N GLU A 195 -11.56 24.47 22.31
CA GLU A 195 -10.77 24.78 23.51
C GLU A 195 -11.09 23.84 24.67
N PHE A 196 -12.37 23.47 24.85
CA PHE A 196 -12.76 22.46 25.82
C PHE A 196 -12.17 21.08 25.48
N VAL A 197 -12.21 20.66 24.22
CA VAL A 197 -11.59 19.39 23.77
C VAL A 197 -10.09 19.38 24.06
N LEU A 198 -9.38 20.49 23.80
CA LEU A 198 -7.97 20.63 24.19
C LEU A 198 -7.75 20.53 25.70
N SER A 199 -8.72 20.96 26.52
CA SER A 199 -8.62 20.86 27.98
C SER A 199 -8.63 19.41 28.48
N LEU A 200 -9.27 18.47 27.75
CA LEU A 200 -9.33 17.04 28.08
C LEU A 200 -7.93 16.39 28.11
N SER A 201 -7.04 16.86 27.23
CA SER A 201 -5.62 16.45 27.17
C SER A 201 -4.67 17.49 27.80
N LYS A 202 -5.19 18.44 28.60
CA LYS A 202 -4.44 19.50 29.29
C LYS A 202 -3.65 20.44 28.36
N ARG A 203 -4.18 20.68 27.16
CA ARG A 203 -3.58 21.53 26.12
C ARG A 203 -4.33 22.85 25.89
N ALA A 204 -5.37 23.14 26.67
CA ALA A 204 -6.10 24.40 26.59
C ALA A 204 -5.19 25.59 26.92
N THR A 205 -5.34 26.64 26.13
CA THR A 205 -4.67 27.94 26.20
C THR A 205 -5.60 29.06 26.68
N ASP A 206 -6.91 28.88 26.57
CA ASP A 206 -7.94 29.83 27.00
C ASP A 206 -8.97 29.13 27.92
N GLY A 207 -8.81 29.33 29.23
CA GLY A 207 -9.72 28.74 30.23
C GLY A 207 -11.15 29.30 30.17
N ALA A 208 -11.34 30.54 29.74
CA ALA A 208 -12.68 31.14 29.64
C ALA A 208 -13.45 30.58 28.45
N ALA A 209 -12.79 30.40 27.29
CA ALA A 209 -13.35 29.72 26.14
C ALA A 209 -13.66 28.24 26.44
N SER A 210 -12.74 27.53 27.09
CA SER A 210 -12.97 26.15 27.55
C SER A 210 -14.20 26.03 28.47
N ALA A 211 -14.38 26.96 29.41
CA ALA A 211 -15.54 26.98 30.30
C ALA A 211 -16.87 27.20 29.55
N ARG A 212 -16.88 28.03 28.49
CA ARG A 212 -18.05 28.22 27.62
C ARG A 212 -18.31 27.02 26.71
N GLY A 213 -17.25 26.32 26.27
CA GLY A 213 -17.34 25.13 25.42
C GLY A 213 -17.81 23.87 26.14
N ALA A 214 -17.57 23.76 27.45
CA ALA A 214 -17.96 22.60 28.27
C ALA A 214 -19.46 22.21 28.16
N PRO A 215 -20.43 23.12 28.31
CA PRO A 215 -21.85 22.76 28.15
C PRO A 215 -22.18 22.33 26.71
N LEU A 216 -21.59 22.95 25.70
CA LEU A 216 -21.81 22.62 24.29
C LEU A 216 -21.25 21.22 23.95
N TYR A 217 -20.07 20.88 24.46
CA TYR A 217 -19.51 19.54 24.34
C TYR A 217 -20.42 18.50 24.99
N LYS A 218 -20.95 18.81 26.18
CA LYS A 218 -21.87 17.91 26.89
C LYS A 218 -23.15 17.66 26.09
N GLU A 219 -23.67 18.69 25.44
CA GLU A 219 -24.91 18.63 24.67
C GLU A 219 -24.75 17.87 23.34
N HIS A 220 -23.64 18.08 22.63
CA HIS A 220 -23.51 17.64 21.24
C HIS A 220 -22.46 16.54 21.00
N CYS A 221 -21.48 16.38 21.89
CA CYS A 221 -20.31 15.53 21.64
C CYS A 221 -20.21 14.34 22.59
N ALA A 222 -20.64 14.52 23.84
CA ALA A 222 -20.47 13.52 24.90
C ALA A 222 -21.23 12.21 24.67
N SER A 223 -22.27 12.21 23.83
CA SER A 223 -23.02 10.98 23.47
C SER A 223 -22.17 9.96 22.71
N CYS A 224 -21.17 10.42 21.94
CA CYS A 224 -20.28 9.55 21.16
C CYS A 224 -18.86 9.54 21.75
N HIS A 225 -18.34 10.68 22.20
CA HIS A 225 -16.97 10.78 22.72
C HIS A 225 -16.86 10.60 24.24
N GLY A 226 -17.99 10.45 24.93
CA GLY A 226 -18.05 10.37 26.39
C GLY A 226 -17.81 11.72 27.08
N GLU A 227 -18.29 11.86 28.32
CA GLU A 227 -18.13 13.11 29.09
C GLU A 227 -16.66 13.48 29.34
N THR A 228 -15.77 12.48 29.37
CA THR A 228 -14.34 12.66 29.62
C THR A 228 -13.49 12.61 28.35
N GLY A 229 -14.10 12.45 27.17
CA GLY A 229 -13.35 12.32 25.91
C GLY A 229 -12.74 10.94 25.68
N ARG A 230 -13.19 9.90 26.37
CA ARG A 230 -12.65 8.53 26.21
C ARG A 230 -13.08 7.83 24.93
N GLY A 231 -13.91 8.46 24.10
CA GLY A 231 -14.41 7.83 22.89
C GLY A 231 -15.41 6.72 23.17
N ASP A 232 -15.84 6.07 22.09
CA ASP A 232 -16.71 4.91 22.11
C ASP A 232 -16.30 3.95 20.99
N ARG A 233 -15.83 2.76 21.40
CA ARG A 233 -15.35 1.73 20.47
C ARG A 233 -16.46 1.04 19.70
N GLU A 234 -17.69 1.05 20.20
CA GLU A 234 -18.84 0.47 19.50
C GLU A 234 -19.31 1.35 18.34
N GLN A 235 -18.99 2.65 18.39
CA GLN A 235 -19.31 3.63 17.36
C GLN A 235 -18.07 4.11 16.59
N GLY A 236 -16.87 3.65 16.96
CA GLY A 236 -15.61 4.10 16.38
C GLY A 236 -15.30 5.57 16.66
N ALA A 237 -15.86 6.13 17.73
CA ALA A 237 -15.62 7.49 18.14
C ALA A 237 -14.22 7.57 18.79
N PRO A 238 -13.27 8.35 18.22
CA PRO A 238 -11.93 8.44 18.75
C PRO A 238 -11.91 9.03 20.15
N ARG A 239 -10.84 8.70 20.86
CA ARG A 239 -10.45 9.40 22.07
C ARG A 239 -10.09 10.84 21.74
N LEU A 240 -10.41 11.72 22.68
CA LEU A 240 -10.10 13.15 22.67
C LEU A 240 -9.27 13.53 23.91
N ASP A 241 -9.10 12.59 24.85
CA ASP A 241 -8.38 12.74 26.11
C ASP A 241 -6.91 12.30 26.05
N ASP A 242 -6.40 12.02 24.85
CA ASP A 242 -5.08 11.46 24.60
C ASP A 242 -4.18 12.35 23.74
N ALA A 243 -2.92 11.93 23.65
CA ALA A 243 -1.90 12.60 22.86
C ALA A 243 -1.85 12.10 21.41
N ILE A 244 -2.46 10.94 21.14
CA ILE A 244 -2.52 10.32 19.81
C ILE A 244 -3.74 10.92 19.11
N TRP A 245 -3.54 11.46 17.91
CA TRP A 245 -4.63 12.03 17.15
C TRP A 245 -4.66 11.39 15.76
N LEU A 246 -5.84 10.89 15.38
CA LEU A 246 -6.06 10.38 14.02
C LEU A 246 -5.86 11.48 12.96
N ARG A 247 -6.25 12.71 13.31
CA ARG A 247 -6.19 13.89 12.45
C ARG A 247 -5.36 14.99 13.12
N ASP A 248 -5.41 16.20 12.58
CA ASP A 248 -4.74 17.34 13.21
C ASP A 248 -5.38 17.66 14.58
N GLY A 249 -4.66 17.36 15.65
CA GLY A 249 -5.06 17.68 17.02
C GLY A 249 -4.83 19.14 17.43
N SER A 250 -4.40 20.03 16.52
CA SER A 250 -4.32 21.47 16.80
C SER A 250 -5.71 22.08 17.00
N LYS A 251 -5.80 23.27 17.63
CA LYS A 251 -7.09 23.98 17.75
C LYS A 251 -7.75 24.18 16.39
N ALA A 252 -6.96 24.55 15.39
CA ALA A 252 -7.46 24.76 14.03
C ALA A 252 -7.98 23.46 13.40
N GLY A 253 -7.27 22.35 13.60
CA GLY A 253 -7.69 21.02 13.15
C GLY A 253 -8.99 20.55 13.81
N ILE A 254 -9.13 20.74 15.12
CA ILE A 254 -10.34 20.40 15.87
C ILE A 254 -11.52 21.26 15.39
N VAL A 255 -11.34 22.58 15.26
CA VAL A 255 -12.38 23.48 14.71
C VAL A 255 -12.81 23.03 13.32
N ALA A 256 -11.85 22.72 12.44
CA ALA A 256 -12.14 22.26 11.09
C ALA A 256 -12.94 20.95 11.09
N GLN A 257 -12.57 20.00 11.95
CA GLN A 257 -13.26 18.71 12.07
C GLN A 257 -14.68 18.85 12.65
N ILE A 258 -14.90 19.74 13.61
CA ILE A 258 -16.25 20.01 14.16
C ILE A 258 -17.14 20.71 13.10
N ALA A 259 -16.58 21.68 12.40
CA ALA A 259 -17.34 22.44 11.41
C ALA A 259 -17.71 21.58 10.19
N ARG A 260 -16.71 20.94 9.57
CA ARG A 260 -16.89 20.13 8.36
C ARG A 260 -16.05 18.85 8.47
N PRO A 261 -16.61 17.81 9.11
CA PRO A 261 -15.86 16.60 9.42
C PRO A 261 -15.39 15.90 8.15
N ASN A 262 -14.09 15.59 8.11
CA ASN A 262 -13.56 14.67 7.12
C ASN A 262 -13.61 13.26 7.69
N MET A 263 -14.22 12.35 6.95
CA MET A 263 -14.48 10.98 7.38
C MET A 263 -13.82 10.02 6.39
N GLY A 264 -12.65 9.48 6.77
CA GLY A 264 -11.93 8.52 5.94
C GLY A 264 -12.66 7.17 5.88
N ALA A 265 -12.49 6.47 4.77
CA ALA A 265 -13.01 5.12 4.59
C ALA A 265 -11.85 4.10 4.51
N MET A 266 -12.10 2.88 5.00
CA MET A 266 -11.17 1.76 4.90
C MET A 266 -11.82 0.70 3.99
N PRO A 267 -11.25 0.38 2.82
CA PRO A 267 -11.88 -0.55 1.88
C PRO A 267 -12.09 -1.94 2.48
N ALA A 268 -13.19 -2.60 2.11
CA ALA A 268 -13.44 -3.99 2.48
C ALA A 268 -12.53 -4.94 1.68
N TRP A 269 -11.65 -5.68 2.35
CA TRP A 269 -10.68 -6.53 1.65
C TRP A 269 -11.20 -7.92 1.30
N ARG A 270 -12.34 -8.36 1.85
CA ARG A 270 -12.93 -9.67 1.52
C ARG A 270 -13.29 -9.87 0.05
N THR A 271 -13.42 -8.78 -0.71
CA THR A 271 -13.72 -8.81 -2.15
C THR A 271 -12.46 -8.97 -3.02
N ARG A 272 -11.27 -8.73 -2.45
CA ARG A 272 -9.98 -8.73 -3.17
C ARG A 272 -9.01 -9.78 -2.67
N LEU A 273 -9.04 -10.11 -1.38
CA LEU A 273 -8.12 -11.03 -0.73
C LEU A 273 -8.87 -12.25 -0.22
N ASP A 274 -8.21 -13.40 -0.28
CA ASP A 274 -8.72 -14.64 0.31
C ASP A 274 -8.68 -14.60 1.86
N ALA A 275 -9.47 -15.48 2.47
CA ALA A 275 -9.71 -15.48 3.92
C ALA A 275 -8.43 -15.70 4.73
N GLU A 276 -7.56 -16.60 4.28
CA GLU A 276 -6.28 -16.88 4.92
C GLU A 276 -5.32 -15.70 4.83
N THR A 277 -5.29 -14.95 3.72
CA THR A 277 -4.52 -13.71 3.60
C THR A 277 -5.03 -12.63 4.55
N ILE A 278 -6.35 -12.49 4.70
CA ILE A 278 -6.96 -11.57 5.66
C ILE A 278 -6.61 -11.95 7.11
N LYS A 279 -6.61 -13.25 7.45
CA LYS A 279 -6.13 -13.73 8.76
C LYS A 279 -4.66 -13.40 8.99
N MET A 280 -3.80 -13.63 7.98
CA MET A 280 -2.38 -13.26 8.06
C MET A 280 -2.17 -11.77 8.28
N LEU A 281 -2.95 -10.92 7.58
CA LEU A 281 -2.94 -9.48 7.80
C LEU A 281 -3.36 -9.11 9.21
N ALA A 282 -4.44 -9.70 9.74
CA ALA A 282 -4.90 -9.42 11.10
C ALA A 282 -3.83 -9.78 12.16
N VAL A 283 -3.19 -10.94 12.02
CA VAL A 283 -2.09 -11.37 12.89
C VAL A 283 -0.89 -10.43 12.77
N TYR A 284 -0.53 -10.03 11.55
CA TYR A 284 0.58 -9.11 11.31
C TYR A 284 0.33 -7.71 11.88
N VAL A 285 -0.85 -7.14 11.63
CA VAL A 285 -1.24 -5.81 12.15
C VAL A 285 -1.26 -5.81 13.67
N HIS A 286 -1.85 -6.84 14.29
CA HIS A 286 -1.79 -6.98 15.75
C HIS A 286 -0.36 -7.10 16.27
N ALA A 287 0.58 -7.66 15.50
CA ALA A 287 1.98 -7.76 15.91
C ALA A 287 2.76 -6.43 15.78
N LEU A 288 2.22 -5.42 15.08
CA LEU A 288 2.86 -4.11 14.96
C LEU A 288 2.75 -3.31 16.27
N GLY A 289 1.53 -3.22 16.84
CA GLY A 289 1.23 -2.48 18.07
C GLY A 289 0.96 -3.36 19.29
N GLY A 290 1.08 -4.68 19.18
CA GLY A 290 0.87 -5.61 20.31
C GLY A 290 -0.61 -5.87 20.67
N GLY A 291 -1.53 -5.05 20.16
CA GLY A 291 -2.96 -5.13 20.43
C GLY A 291 -3.28 -4.69 21.86
N GLU A 292 -3.33 -3.36 22.06
CA GLU A 292 -3.61 -2.67 23.33
C GLU A 292 -2.66 -2.96 24.52
#